data_AF-A0A315QY05-F1
#
_entry.id   AF-A0A315QY05-F1
#
_cell.length_a   1.000
_cell.length_b   1.000
_cell.length_c   1.000
_cell.angle_alpha   90.00
_cell.angle_beta   90.00
_cell.angle_gamma   90.00
#
_symmetry.space_group_name_H-M   'P 1'
#
loop_
_entity.id
_entity.type
_entity.pdbx_description
1 polymer ?
#
loop_
_entity_poly.entity_id
_entity_poly.type
_entity_poly.pdbx_seq_one_letter_code
_entity_poly.pdbx_strand_id
1 'polypeptide(L)'
;MNIISENQKSIYSFINKFCNQYRDIFTKKTFKMFFWIVISIISFDKIHSIRFIWNNFISRHMESSLNSVYYFFSYSKFSLENIMKRTVTLLLEIIPQELANEKIFGSSLFSVGNPNGIY
;
A
#
# COMPACT_ATOMS: atom_id res chain seq x y z
N MET A 1 23.99 -7.40 -21.83
CA MET A 1 22.58 -7.40 -22.25
C MET A 1 21.83 -8.33 -21.30
N ASN A 2 20.80 -7.79 -20.63
CA ASN A 2 19.83 -8.40 -19.70
C ASN A 2 20.31 -9.10 -18.41
N ILE A 3 20.61 -8.28 -17.39
CA ILE A 3 20.59 -8.66 -15.96
C ILE A 3 19.15 -8.55 -15.38
N ILE A 4 18.14 -8.29 -16.23
CA ILE A 4 16.77 -7.98 -15.80
C ILE A 4 15.82 -9.19 -15.89
N SER A 5 16.25 -10.32 -16.47
CA SER A 5 15.49 -11.56 -16.42
C SER A 5 15.87 -12.37 -15.18
N GLU A 6 14.88 -12.64 -14.32
CA GLU A 6 14.89 -13.58 -13.19
C GLU A 6 15.46 -13.10 -11.85
N ASN A 7 14.90 -12.01 -11.31
CA ASN A 7 14.95 -11.79 -9.86
C ASN A 7 13.56 -11.55 -9.28
N GLN A 8 12.74 -12.62 -9.31
CA GLN A 8 11.49 -12.70 -8.54
C GLN A 8 11.70 -12.49 -7.02
N LYS A 9 12.97 -12.48 -6.56
CA LYS A 9 13.39 -12.23 -5.17
C LYS A 9 13.91 -10.80 -4.91
N SER A 10 13.87 -9.89 -5.88
CA SER A 10 14.31 -8.52 -5.64
C SER A 10 13.31 -7.75 -4.77
N ILE A 11 13.83 -6.91 -3.87
CA ILE A 11 13.03 -5.99 -3.03
C ILE A 11 12.08 -5.15 -3.90
N TYR A 12 12.55 -4.70 -5.07
CA TYR A 12 11.73 -3.96 -6.03
C TYR A 12 10.54 -4.80 -6.55
N SER A 13 10.77 -6.06 -6.95
CA SER A 13 9.70 -6.94 -7.41
C SER A 13 8.65 -7.18 -6.32
N PHE A 14 9.11 -7.38 -5.08
CA PHE A 14 8.23 -7.52 -3.93
C PHE A 14 7.39 -6.26 -3.70
N ILE A 15 8.02 -5.07 -3.61
CA ILE A 15 7.31 -3.80 -3.41
C ILE A 15 6.34 -3.54 -4.56
N ASN A 16 6.73 -3.84 -5.80
CA ASN A 16 5.84 -3.71 -6.95
C ASN A 16 4.65 -4.66 -6.83
N LYS A 17 4.85 -5.94 -6.49
CA LYS A 17 3.75 -6.90 -6.29
C LYS A 17 2.83 -6.49 -5.15
N PHE A 18 3.39 -6.00 -4.05
CA PHE A 18 2.66 -5.50 -2.89
C PHE A 18 1.82 -4.26 -3.25
N CYS A 19 2.43 -3.23 -3.82
CA CYS A 19 1.71 -2.00 -4.20
C CYS A 19 0.63 -2.28 -5.23
N ASN A 20 0.86 -3.21 -6.18
CA ASN A 20 -0.14 -3.59 -7.17
C ASN A 20 -1.42 -4.20 -6.55
N GLN A 21 -1.39 -4.69 -5.31
CA GLN A 21 -2.61 -5.11 -4.62
C GLN A 21 -3.59 -3.97 -4.37
N TYR A 22 -3.15 -2.71 -4.43
CA TYR A 22 -3.97 -1.52 -4.22
C TYR A 22 -4.32 -0.80 -5.52
N ARG A 23 -3.93 -1.35 -6.68
CA ARG A 23 -3.98 -0.66 -7.97
C ARG A 23 -5.36 -0.11 -8.33
N ASP A 24 -6.41 -0.88 -8.09
CA ASP A 24 -7.77 -0.53 -8.49
C ASP A 24 -8.36 0.64 -7.67
N ILE A 25 -7.73 0.99 -6.55
CA ILE A 25 -8.15 2.10 -5.69
C ILE A 25 -7.67 3.46 -6.22
N PHE A 26 -6.63 3.45 -7.06
CA PHE A 26 -5.94 4.66 -7.49
C PHE A 26 -6.02 4.86 -9.01
N THR A 27 -6.15 6.12 -9.44
CA THR A 27 -5.83 6.51 -10.82
C THR A 27 -4.35 6.23 -11.14
N LYS A 28 -3.99 6.17 -12.42
CA LYS A 28 -2.58 6.00 -12.84
C LYS A 28 -1.63 7.01 -12.18
N LYS A 29 -2.04 8.28 -12.07
CA LYS A 29 -1.21 9.35 -11.49
C LYS A 29 -1.08 9.20 -9.98
N THR A 30 -2.18 8.97 -9.27
CA THR A 30 -2.16 8.80 -7.81
C THR A 30 -1.49 7.50 -7.40
N PHE A 31 -1.59 6.43 -8.19
CA PHE A 31 -0.88 5.17 -7.96
C PHE A 31 0.64 5.36 -8.03
N LYS A 32 1.14 6.11 -9.01
CA LYS A 32 2.58 6.43 -9.09
C LYS A 32 3.06 7.18 -7.84
N MET A 33 2.27 8.13 -7.34
CA MET A 33 2.59 8.85 -6.10
C MET A 33 2.57 7.90 -4.88
N PHE A 34 1.55 7.06 -4.76
CA PHE A 34 1.45 6.04 -3.71
C PHE A 34 2.68 5.12 -3.68
N PHE A 35 3.10 4.62 -4.84
CA PHE A 35 4.27 3.75 -4.97
C PHE A 35 5.54 4.41 -4.43
N TRP A 36 5.80 5.66 -4.83
CA TRP A 36 6.98 6.40 -4.35
C TRP A 36 6.92 6.74 -2.86
N ILE A 37 5.72 7.01 -2.34
CA ILE A 37 5.49 7.21 -0.91
C ILE A 37 5.83 5.93 -0.15
N VAL A 38 5.33 4.76 -0.57
CA VAL A 38 5.62 3.47 0.07
C VAL A 38 7.12 3.21 0.10
N ILE A 39 7.83 3.39 -1.03
CA ILE A 39 9.29 3.21 -1.05
C ILE A 39 9.99 4.19 -0.11
N SER A 40 9.57 5.46 -0.11
CA SER A 40 10.17 6.46 0.77
C SER A 40 10.00 6.10 2.24
N ILE A 41 8.84 5.58 2.64
CA ILE A 41 8.58 5.15 4.01
C ILE A 41 9.49 3.99 4.40
N ILE A 42 9.65 3.00 3.51
CA ILE A 42 10.53 1.85 3.74
C ILE A 42 12.02 2.27 3.79
N SER A 43 12.38 3.36 3.11
CA SER A 43 13.78 3.81 3.02
C SER A 43 14.27 4.61 4.22
N PHE A 44 13.37 5.12 5.08
CA PHE A 44 13.73 5.96 6.21
C PHE A 44 13.31 5.35 7.53
N ASP A 45 14.26 5.18 8.46
CA ASP A 45 13.98 4.72 9.83
C ASP A 45 13.08 5.69 10.61
N LYS A 46 13.16 7.00 10.30
CA LYS A 46 12.36 8.04 10.94
C LYS A 46 11.88 9.07 9.92
N ILE A 47 10.57 9.22 9.83
CA ILE A 47 9.91 10.20 8.98
C ILE A 47 9.45 11.36 9.85
N HIS A 48 10.02 12.53 9.60
CA HIS A 48 9.71 13.73 10.38
C HIS A 48 8.57 14.56 9.81
N SER A 49 8.33 14.50 8.49
CA SER A 49 7.24 15.22 7.82
C SER A 49 7.10 14.79 6.36
N ILE A 50 5.99 15.18 5.72
CA ILE A 50 5.83 15.07 4.25
C ILE A 50 6.94 15.83 3.52
N ARG A 51 7.33 17.01 4.03
CA ARG A 51 8.44 17.81 3.47
C ARG A 51 9.78 17.08 3.55
N PHE A 52 10.02 16.35 4.64
CA PHE A 52 11.22 15.51 4.79
C PHE A 52 11.27 14.42 3.72
N ILE A 53 10.17 13.67 3.52
CA ILE A 53 10.07 12.66 2.46
C ILE A 53 10.31 13.27 1.06
N TRP A 54 9.69 14.43 0.80
CA TRP A 54 9.84 15.12 -0.48
C TRP A 54 11.29 15.50 -0.76
N ASN A 55 11.93 16.20 0.17
CA ASN A 55 13.29 16.72 -0.02
C ASN A 55 14.32 15.61 -0.17
N ASN A 56 14.16 14.52 0.59
CA ASN A 56 15.17 13.47 0.66
C ASN A 56 14.93 12.33 -0.35
N PHE A 57 13.72 12.20 -0.91
CA PHE A 57 13.38 11.06 -1.76
C PHE A 57 12.52 11.42 -2.98
N ILE A 58 11.27 11.85 -2.79
CA ILE A 58 10.29 11.94 -3.89
C ILE A 58 10.71 12.96 -4.96
N SER A 59 11.33 14.09 -4.57
CA SER A 59 11.77 15.14 -5.50
C SER A 59 12.76 14.64 -6.56
N ARG A 60 13.48 13.54 -6.29
CA ARG A 60 14.44 12.92 -7.20
C ARG A 60 13.79 12.00 -8.24
N HIS A 61 12.55 11.57 -8.00
CA HIS A 61 11.87 10.54 -8.80
C HIS A 61 10.61 11.04 -9.51
N MET A 62 10.13 12.24 -9.17
CA MET A 62 8.95 12.84 -9.76
C MET A 62 9.19 14.29 -10.12
N GLU A 63 8.78 14.67 -11.34
CA GLU A 63 8.76 16.05 -11.82
C GLU A 63 7.62 16.90 -11.23
N SER A 64 6.90 16.39 -10.22
CA SER A 64 5.82 17.12 -9.57
C SER A 64 6.36 18.15 -8.56
N SER A 65 5.46 18.86 -7.89
CA SER A 65 5.80 19.74 -6.77
C SER A 65 5.51 19.08 -5.42
N LEU A 66 6.13 19.59 -4.35
CA LEU A 66 5.78 19.23 -2.97
C LEU A 66 4.27 19.37 -2.71
N ASN A 67 3.63 20.37 -3.29
CA ASN A 67 2.17 20.57 -3.18
C ASN A 67 1.40 19.37 -3.73
N SER A 68 1.89 18.71 -4.77
CA SER A 68 1.25 17.50 -5.30
C SER A 68 1.22 16.36 -4.27
N VAL A 69 2.21 16.29 -3.39
CA VAL A 69 2.24 15.31 -2.29
C VAL A 69 1.24 15.71 -1.21
N TYR A 70 1.14 17.00 -0.85
CA TYR A 70 0.09 17.45 0.06
C TYR A 70 -1.31 17.19 -0.50
N TYR A 71 -1.54 17.44 -1.79
CA TYR A 71 -2.80 17.09 -2.44
C TYR A 71 -3.07 15.59 -2.42
N PHE A 72 -2.03 14.76 -2.56
CA PHE A 72 -2.18 13.32 -2.44
C PHE A 72 -2.59 12.86 -1.03
N PHE A 73 -2.20 13.55 0.03
CA PHE A 73 -2.61 13.17 1.39
C PHE A 73 -3.93 13.83 1.83
N SER A 74 -4.21 15.05 1.37
CA SER A 74 -5.33 15.85 1.88
C SER A 74 -6.57 15.84 0.98
N TYR A 75 -6.42 15.70 -0.34
CA TYR A 75 -7.49 15.99 -1.31
C TYR A 75 -7.69 14.91 -2.37
N SER A 76 -6.87 13.87 -2.35
CA SER A 76 -6.96 12.77 -3.30
C SER A 76 -8.29 12.05 -3.15
N LYS A 77 -9.01 11.91 -4.26
CA LYS A 77 -10.32 11.23 -4.34
C LYS A 77 -10.26 9.70 -4.17
N PHE A 78 -9.17 9.14 -3.64
CA PHE A 78 -9.12 7.70 -3.37
C PHE A 78 -9.86 7.39 -2.05
N SER A 79 -10.53 6.25 -2.00
CA SER A 79 -11.28 5.84 -0.79
C SER A 79 -10.32 5.25 0.23
N LEU A 80 -10.13 5.95 1.36
CA LEU A 80 -9.38 5.44 2.52
C LEU A 80 -10.02 4.14 3.05
N GLU A 81 -11.34 4.06 3.03
CA GLU A 81 -12.07 2.84 3.39
C GLU A 81 -11.68 1.67 2.50
N ASN A 82 -11.57 1.88 1.18
CA ASN A 82 -11.14 0.83 0.25
C ASN A 82 -9.69 0.41 0.49
N ILE A 83 -8.81 1.35 0.87
CA ILE A 83 -7.43 1.04 1.27
C ILE A 83 -7.45 0.16 2.53
N MET A 84 -8.15 0.59 3.58
CA MET A 84 -8.27 -0.18 4.82
C MET A 84 -8.84 -1.57 4.58
N LYS A 85 -9.96 -1.66 3.84
CA LYS A 85 -10.59 -2.93 3.48
C LYS A 85 -9.60 -3.83 2.76
N ARG A 86 -8.87 -3.31 1.76
CA ARG A 86 -7.86 -4.08 1.04
C ARG A 86 -6.72 -4.53 1.95
N THR A 87 -6.22 -3.67 2.83
CA THR A 87 -5.18 -4.03 3.80
C THR A 87 -5.65 -5.13 4.76
N VAL A 88 -6.88 -5.03 5.27
CA VAL A 88 -7.47 -6.07 6.13
C VAL A 88 -7.61 -7.37 5.37
N THR A 89 -8.15 -7.35 4.14
CA THR A 89 -8.26 -8.57 3.31
C THR A 89 -6.88 -9.22 3.09
N LEU A 90 -5.86 -8.45 2.73
CA LEU A 90 -4.50 -8.96 2.56
C LEU A 90 -3.93 -9.54 3.86
N LEU A 91 -4.22 -8.93 5.02
CA LEU A 91 -3.81 -9.44 6.32
C LEU A 91 -4.48 -10.79 6.61
N LEU A 92 -5.79 -10.89 6.36
CA LEU A 92 -6.55 -12.12 6.57
C LEU A 92 -6.10 -13.26 5.65
N GLU A 93 -5.71 -12.96 4.40
CA GLU A 93 -5.13 -13.94 3.48
C GLU A 93 -3.80 -14.53 3.96
N ILE A 94 -3.06 -13.82 4.82
CA ILE A 94 -1.78 -14.28 5.38
C ILE A 94 -1.97 -15.14 6.63
N ILE A 95 -3.07 -14.96 7.36
CA ILE A 95 -3.31 -15.69 8.62
C ILE A 95 -3.55 -17.18 8.30
N PRO A 96 -2.76 -18.10 8.91
CA PRO A 96 -3.00 -19.54 8.80
C PRO A 96 -4.41 -19.91 9.25
N GLN A 97 -5.08 -20.81 8.55
CA GLN A 97 -6.48 -21.20 8.84
C GLN A 97 -6.66 -21.72 10.28
N GLU A 98 -5.61 -22.29 10.85
CA GLU A 98 -5.55 -22.79 12.23
C GLU A 98 -5.76 -21.67 13.25
N LEU A 99 -5.31 -20.45 12.94
CA LEU A 99 -5.45 -19.26 13.79
C LEU A 99 -6.73 -18.46 13.49
N ALA A 100 -7.38 -18.70 12.34
CA ALA A 100 -8.62 -18.01 11.97
C ALA A 100 -9.79 -18.34 12.91
N ASN A 101 -9.76 -19.52 13.55
CA ASN A 101 -10.78 -20.01 14.48
C ASN A 101 -10.52 -19.61 15.95
N GLU A 102 -9.38 -18.97 16.24
CA GLU A 102 -9.07 -18.45 17.59
C GLU A 102 -9.95 -17.22 17.89
N LYS A 103 -10.57 -17.19 19.09
CA LYS A 103 -11.49 -16.12 19.56
C LYS A 103 -10.94 -14.70 19.46
N ILE A 104 -9.62 -14.55 19.35
CA ILE A 104 -8.92 -13.26 19.24
C ILE A 104 -9.10 -12.64 17.84
N PHE A 105 -9.23 -13.47 16.80
CA PHE A 105 -9.53 -13.04 15.44
C PHE A 105 -11.01 -13.19 15.09
N GLY A 106 -11.75 -14.00 15.86
CA GLY A 106 -13.13 -14.41 15.59
C GLY A 106 -14.20 -13.32 15.66
N SER A 107 -15.04 -13.30 14.62
CA SER A 107 -16.35 -12.64 14.43
C SER A 107 -16.39 -11.17 13.98
N SER A 108 -15.61 -10.23 14.53
CA SER A 108 -15.76 -8.81 14.16
C SER A 108 -14.93 -8.39 12.93
N LEU A 109 -13.75 -8.97 12.73
CA LEU A 109 -12.88 -8.68 11.59
C LEU A 109 -13.29 -9.43 10.31
N PHE A 110 -13.89 -10.62 10.47
CA PHE A 110 -14.32 -11.46 9.34
C PHE A 110 -15.74 -11.15 8.85
N SER A 111 -16.58 -10.47 9.63
CA SER A 111 -17.93 -10.06 9.20
C SER A 111 -17.92 -8.94 8.15
N VAL A 112 -16.85 -8.15 8.09
CA VAL A 112 -16.64 -7.09 7.09
C VAL A 112 -16.18 -7.67 5.73
N GLY A 113 -15.68 -8.89 5.74
CA GLY A 113 -15.08 -9.57 4.58
C GLY A 113 -16.00 -10.48 3.78
N ASN A 114 -17.23 -10.76 4.23
CA ASN A 114 -18.12 -11.70 3.57
C ASN A 114 -19.32 -10.99 2.90
N PRO A 115 -19.37 -10.86 1.56
CA PRO A 115 -20.55 -10.35 0.87
C PRO A 115 -21.75 -11.33 0.86
N ASN A 116 -21.55 -12.60 1.25
CA ASN A 116 -22.53 -13.69 1.07
C ASN A 116 -22.70 -14.60 2.31
N GLY A 117 -22.59 -14.07 3.53
CA GLY A 117 -22.75 -14.87 4.75
C GLY A 117 -24.20 -15.06 5.17
N ILE A 118 -24.81 -16.19 4.83
CA ILE A 118 -25.99 -16.74 5.51
C ILE A 118 -25.52 -17.31 6.86
N TYR A 119 -26.26 -16.98 7.92
CA TYR A 119 -26.04 -17.39 9.32
C TYR A 119 -26.00 -18.91 9.50
#